data_AF-A0A9J5ZVV2-F1
#
_entry.id   AF-A0A9J5ZVV2-F1
#
_cell.length_a   1.000
_cell.length_b   1.000
_cell.length_c   1.000
_cell.angle_alpha   90.00
_cell.angle_beta   90.00
_cell.angle_gamma   90.00
#
_symmetry.space_group_name_H-M   'P 1'
#
loop_
_entity.id
_entity.type
_entity.pdbx_description
1 polymer ?
#
loop_
_entity_poly.entity_id
_entity_poly.type
_entity_poly.pdbx_seq_one_letter_code
_entity_poly.pdbx_strand_id
1 'polypeptide(L)'
;MIKGKPSAGYRQMPRYIYKLNIVYPNSYIRMQKTEEDEFMYLFVALRPLIRGFDYCRPIVVVDGAHLSGAYKGTFVSASTLNGACMVKEYLEDAGYEK
;
A
#
# COMPACT_ATOMS: atom_id res chain seq x y z
N MET A 1 4.29 24.09 -10.17
CA MET A 1 5.45 23.94 -9.25
C MET A 1 4.93 23.97 -7.81
N ILE A 2 4.99 22.85 -7.08
CA ILE A 2 4.55 22.81 -5.67
C ILE A 2 5.62 23.54 -4.84
N LYS A 3 5.24 24.62 -4.14
CA LYS A 3 6.15 25.37 -3.25
C LYS A 3 6.26 24.61 -1.91
N GLY A 4 7.45 24.18 -1.52
CA GLY A 4 7.72 23.55 -0.22
C GLY A 4 8.92 22.59 -0.24
N LYS A 5 9.41 22.20 0.94
CA LYS A 5 10.41 21.13 1.07
C LYS A 5 9.80 19.78 0.62
N PRO A 6 10.53 18.93 -0.11
CA PRO A 6 10.11 17.57 -0.43
C PRO A 6 9.81 16.67 0.79
N SER A 7 10.11 17.07 2.02
CA SER A 7 9.67 16.31 3.21
C SER A 7 8.21 16.63 3.59
N ALA A 8 7.65 17.77 3.16
CA ALA A 8 6.34 18.24 3.58
C ALA A 8 5.15 17.50 2.95
N GLY A 9 5.34 16.81 1.82
CA GLY A 9 4.26 16.11 1.11
C GLY A 9 3.68 14.93 1.87
N TYR A 10 4.45 14.36 2.80
CA TYR A 10 3.99 13.27 3.66
C TYR A 10 3.38 13.76 4.98
N ARG A 11 3.23 15.07 5.19
CA ARG A 11 2.72 15.65 6.44
C ARG A 11 1.29 15.21 6.77
N GLN A 12 0.52 14.80 5.76
CA GLN A 12 -0.84 14.26 5.95
C GLN A 12 -0.88 12.75 6.22
N MET A 13 0.23 12.02 6.08
CA MET A 13 0.29 10.56 6.30
C MET A 13 -0.27 10.12 7.66
N PRO A 14 0.00 10.81 8.79
CA PRO A 14 -0.58 10.43 10.09
C PRO A 14 -2.11 10.38 10.06
N ARG A 15 -2.75 11.30 9.34
CA ARG A 15 -4.21 11.36 9.21
C ARG A 15 -4.76 10.21 8.37
N TYR A 16 -4.05 9.79 7.34
CA TYR A 16 -4.40 8.59 6.57
C TYR A 16 -4.24 7.32 7.40
N ILE A 17 -3.13 7.18 8.12
CA ILE A 17 -2.87 6.04 9.02
C ILE A 17 -3.97 5.93 10.08
N TYR A 18 -4.36 7.05 10.68
CA TYR A 18 -5.46 7.10 11.65
C TYR A 18 -6.76 6.53 11.07
N LYS A 19 -7.14 6.95 9.85
CA LYS A 19 -8.31 6.40 9.16
C LYS A 19 -8.17 4.91 8.87
N LEU A 20 -7.01 4.46 8.40
CA LEU A 20 -6.76 3.05 8.13
C LEU A 20 -6.88 2.19 9.39
N ASN A 21 -6.39 2.67 10.53
CA ASN A 21 -6.52 1.97 11.81
C ASN A 21 -7.97 1.85 12.27
N ILE A 22 -8.81 2.86 11.99
CA ILE A 22 -10.25 2.79 12.28
C ILE A 22 -10.95 1.78 11.37
N VAL A 23 -10.70 1.86 10.06
CA VAL A 23 -11.41 1.04 9.06
C VAL A 23 -10.94 -0.42 9.12
N TYR A 24 -9.66 -0.66 9.36
CA TYR A 24 -9.05 -1.98 9.37
C TYR A 24 -8.37 -2.25 10.72
N PRO A 25 -9.13 -2.49 11.79
CA PRO A 25 -8.56 -2.80 13.09
C PRO A 25 -7.70 -4.06 13.02
N ASN A 26 -6.66 -4.12 13.87
CA ASN A 26 -5.66 -5.20 13.90
C ASN A 26 -4.80 -5.32 12.63
N SER A 27 -4.76 -4.29 11.78
CA SER A 27 -3.75 -4.15 10.74
C SER A 27 -2.40 -3.82 11.34
N TYR A 28 -1.31 -4.21 10.67
CA TYR A 28 0.03 -3.83 11.07
C TYR A 28 0.49 -2.64 10.22
N ILE A 29 0.52 -1.46 10.83
CA ILE A 29 0.91 -0.21 10.16
C ILE A 29 2.04 0.42 10.97
N ARG A 30 3.18 0.69 10.34
CA ARG A 30 4.35 1.30 10.98
C ARG A 30 4.91 2.40 10.10
N MET A 31 4.95 3.61 10.64
CA MET A 31 5.61 4.76 10.01
C MET A 31 6.89 5.07 10.76
N GLN A 32 8.01 5.21 10.05
CA GLN A 32 9.26 5.73 10.61
C GLN A 32 9.54 7.13 10.05
N LYS A 33 10.09 7.97 10.92
CA LYS A 33 10.55 9.31 10.60
C LYS A 33 12.00 9.52 11.04
N THR A 34 12.64 10.55 10.50
CA THR A 34 13.94 11.06 10.97
C THR A 34 13.78 11.78 12.33
N GLU A 35 14.88 12.19 12.93
CA GLU A 35 14.88 13.02 14.15
C GLU A 35 14.25 14.40 13.92
N GLU A 36 14.33 14.90 12.68
CA GLU A 36 13.72 16.16 12.22
C GLU A 36 12.24 16.02 11.80
N ASP A 37 11.58 14.93 12.17
CA ASP A 37 10.18 14.59 11.82
C ASP A 37 9.94 14.41 10.31
N GLU A 38 10.99 14.13 9.53
CA GLU A 38 10.85 13.88 8.09
C GLU A 38 10.47 12.43 7.81
N PHE A 39 9.60 12.21 6.82
CA PHE A 39 9.15 10.87 6.45
C PHE A 39 10.32 10.03 5.91
N MET A 40 10.50 8.82 6.46
CA MET A 40 11.43 7.83 5.90
C MET A 40 10.67 6.75 5.12
N TYR A 41 9.79 6.02 5.80
CA TYR A 41 9.01 4.95 5.18
C TYR A 41 7.71 4.68 5.93
N LEU A 42 6.76 4.06 5.22
CA LEU A 42 5.50 3.55 5.74
C LEU A 42 5.36 2.10 5.33
N PHE A 43 5.23 1.22 6.31
CA PHE A 43 4.84 -0.17 6.11
C PHE A 43 3.35 -0.33 6.42
N VAL A 44 2.61 -0.98 5.53
CA VAL A 44 1.18 -1.26 5.68
C VAL A 44 0.91 -2.73 5.34
N ALA A 45 0.41 -3.48 6.31
CA ALA A 45 -0.18 -4.79 6.11
C ALA A 45 -1.58 -4.81 6.73
N LEU A 46 -2.60 -4.69 5.87
CA LEU A 46 -3.99 -4.61 6.33
C LEU A 46 -4.48 -5.98 6.82
N ARG A 47 -5.29 -6.00 7.88
CA ARG A 47 -5.81 -7.24 8.47
C ARG A 47 -6.53 -8.15 7.46
N PRO A 48 -7.37 -7.65 6.54
CA PRO A 48 -7.98 -8.50 5.51
C PRO A 48 -6.94 -9.12 4.56
N LEU A 49 -5.91 -8.36 4.18
CA LEU A 49 -4.84 -8.86 3.31
C LEU A 49 -4.03 -9.94 4.02
N ILE A 50 -3.64 -9.72 5.27
CA ILE A 50 -2.92 -10.73 6.08
C ILE A 50 -3.70 -12.05 6.15
N ARG A 51 -5.01 -11.99 6.39
CA ARG A 51 -5.87 -13.19 6.40
C ARG A 51 -6.02 -13.82 5.02
N GLY A 52 -6.03 -13.02 3.96
CA GLY A 52 -6.10 -13.51 2.58
C GLY A 52 -4.90 -14.38 2.21
N PHE A 53 -3.71 -14.09 2.77
CA PHE A 53 -2.49 -14.86 2.49
C PHE A 53 -2.60 -16.31 2.95
N ASP A 54 -3.40 -16.63 3.97
CA ASP A 54 -3.63 -18.01 4.42
C ASP A 54 -4.25 -18.90 3.32
N TYR A 55 -4.88 -18.28 2.31
CA TYR A 55 -5.54 -18.94 1.19
C TYR A 55 -4.73 -18.86 -0.11
N CYS A 56 -3.57 -18.18 -0.09
CA CYS A 56 -2.70 -18.05 -1.24
C CYS A 56 -1.62 -19.14 -1.23
N ARG A 57 -0.98 -19.37 -2.38
CA ARG A 57 0.23 -20.18 -2.40
C ARG A 57 1.33 -19.46 -1.60
N PRO A 58 2.27 -20.20 -0.96
CA PRO A 58 3.40 -19.61 -0.23
C PRO A 58 4.47 -19.05 -1.19
N ILE A 59 4.03 -18.23 -2.16
CA ILE A 59 4.84 -17.55 -3.15
C ILE A 59 4.52 -16.07 -3.03
N VAL A 60 5.52 -15.28 -2.66
CA VAL A 60 5.44 -13.83 -2.56
C VAL A 60 6.26 -13.23 -3.69
N VAL A 61 5.61 -12.42 -4.52
CA VAL A 61 6.25 -11.61 -5.57
C VAL A 61 6.35 -10.19 -5.04
N VAL A 62 7.55 -9.62 -5.07
CA VAL A 62 7.80 -8.24 -4.65
C VAL A 62 8.11 -7.41 -5.89
N ASP A 63 7.38 -6.32 -6.06
CA ASP A 63 7.61 -5.34 -7.14
C ASP A 63 7.83 -3.94 -6.57
N GLY A 64 8.60 -3.13 -7.29
CA GLY A 64 8.99 -1.79 -6.90
C GLY A 64 8.71 -0.77 -8.00
N ALA A 65 7.87 0.22 -7.73
CA ALA A 65 7.59 1.33 -8.62
C ALA A 65 8.21 2.62 -8.10
N HIS A 66 8.93 3.35 -8.95
CA HIS A 66 9.46 4.65 -8.58
C HIS A 66 8.34 5.69 -8.50
N LEU A 67 8.30 6.44 -7.41
CA LEU A 67 7.38 7.57 -7.25
C LEU A 67 7.91 8.75 -8.06
N SER A 68 7.06 9.31 -8.92
CA SER A 68 7.39 10.50 -9.71
C SER A 68 7.10 11.78 -8.92
N GLY A 69 7.71 12.90 -9.37
CA GLY A 69 7.52 14.21 -8.77
C GLY A 69 8.65 14.62 -7.81
N ALA A 70 8.37 15.60 -6.94
CA ALA A 70 9.36 16.16 -6.02
C ALA A 70 9.81 15.16 -4.94
N TYR A 71 9.03 14.09 -4.74
CA TYR A 71 9.21 13.08 -3.71
C TYR A 71 9.84 11.85 -4.34
N LYS A 72 11.17 11.77 -4.30
CA LYS A 72 11.92 10.61 -4.81
C LYS A 72 11.80 9.48 -3.81
N GLY A 73 10.95 8.51 -4.10
CA GLY A 73 10.76 7.31 -3.28
C GLY A 73 10.44 6.10 -4.14
N THR A 74 10.38 4.93 -3.51
CA THR A 74 9.98 3.68 -4.16
C THR A 74 8.78 3.13 -3.43
N PHE A 75 7.68 2.90 -4.15
CA PHE A 75 6.56 2.13 -3.64
C PHE A 75 6.86 0.65 -3.86
N VAL A 76 6.96 -0.10 -2.76
CA VAL A 76 7.18 -1.54 -2.80
C VAL A 76 5.86 -2.23 -2.48
N SER A 77 5.45 -3.16 -3.33
CA SER A 77 4.28 -4.00 -3.12
C SER A 77 4.68 -5.47 -3.05
N ALA A 78 3.98 -6.23 -2.22
CA ALA A 78 4.11 -7.67 -2.12
C ALA A 78 2.77 -8.31 -2.45
N SER A 79 2.76 -9.16 -3.47
CA SER A 79 1.58 -9.84 -4.00
C SER A 79 1.80 -11.34 -3.99
N THR A 80 0.72 -12.12 -3.94
CA THR A 80 0.78 -13.58 -3.96
C THR A 80 -0.08 -14.12 -5.09
N LEU A 81 0.22 -15.35 -5.52
CA LEU A 81 -0.63 -16.05 -6.46
C LEU A 81 -1.74 -16.77 -5.70
N ASN A 82 -3.00 -16.44 -6.01
CA ASN A 82 -4.14 -17.22 -5.54
C ASN A 82 -4.12 -18.61 -6.21
N GLY A 83 -4.68 -19.63 -5.52
CA GLY A 83 -4.71 -21.00 -6.05
C GLY A 83 -5.50 -21.15 -7.36
N ALA A 84 -6.35 -20.16 -7.68
CA ALA A 84 -7.06 -20.06 -8.94
C ALA A 84 -6.20 -19.31 -9.97
N CYS A 85 -5.43 -20.04 -10.77
CA CYS A 85 -4.92 -19.49 -12.02
C CYS A 85 -6.12 -19.22 -12.96
N MET A 86 -6.77 -18.07 -12.80
CA MET A 86 -7.62 -17.47 -13.82
C MET A 86 -7.17 -16.03 -13.97
N VAL A 87 -6.23 -15.82 -14.89
CA VAL A 87 -6.05 -14.52 -15.54
C VAL A 87 -7.26 -14.36 -16.47
N LYS A 88 -8.42 -14.02 -15.89
CA LYS A 88 -9.67 -13.53 -16.49
C LYS A 88 -10.82 -13.82 -15.52
N GLU A 89 -11.06 -12.93 -14.56
CA GLU A 89 -12.39 -12.76 -13.93
C GLU A 89 -12.36 -11.60 -12.92
N TYR A 90 -12.01 -10.40 -13.40
CA TYR A 90 -12.37 -9.17 -12.68
C TYR A 90 -13.10 -8.17 -13.59
N LEU A 91 -13.29 -8.51 -14.87
CA LEU A 91 -14.04 -7.68 -15.83
C LEU A 91 -15.43 -8.24 -16.16
N GLU A 92 -15.75 -9.48 -15.77
CA GLU A 92 -17.06 -10.07 -16.05
C GLU A 92 -18.06 -9.84 -14.89
N ASP A 93 -17.58 -9.69 -13.65
CA ASP A 93 -18.44 -9.39 -12.49
C ASP A 93 -18.84 -7.91 -12.36
N ALA A 94 -18.27 -7.01 -13.16
CA ALA A 94 -18.54 -5.57 -13.09
C ALA A 94 -19.77 -5.13 -13.92
N GLY A 95 -20.46 -6.05 -14.61
CA GLY A 95 -21.78 -5.79 -15.18
C GLY A 95 -21.87 -4.57 -16.10
N TYR A 96 -20.81 -4.24 -16.85
CA TYR A 96 -20.91 -3.25 -17.92
C TYR A 96 -21.43 -3.95 -19.18
N GLU A 97 -22.75 -3.91 -19.36
CA GLU A 97 -23.38 -4.17 -20.65
C GLU A 97 -22.88 -3.17 -21.70
N LYS A 98 -22.73 -3.66 -22.93
CA LYS A 98 -22.26 -2.92 -24.12
C LYS A 98 -23.18 -1.79 -24.54
#